data_AF-A0A9D8LJT1-F1
#
_entry.id   AF-A0A9D8LJT1-F1
#
_cell.length_a   1.000
_cell.length_b   1.000
_cell.length_c   1.000
_cell.angle_alpha   90.00
_cell.angle_beta   90.00
_cell.angle_gamma   90.00
#
_symmetry.space_group_name_H-M   'P 1'
#
loop_
_entity.id
_entity.type
_entity.pdbx_description
1 polymer ?
#
loop_
_entity_poly.entity_id
_entity_poly.type
_entity_poly.pdbx_seq_one_letter_code
_entity_poly.pdbx_strand_id
1 'polypeptide(L)'
;MRDASERGEVAQYIPPLARVDPRQFGLCVVTADGRLHAAGDSEEPFSIQSVSKVFALTQALGKVGDTLWRRVGREPSGTPFNSIVQLEREQGIPRNPFVNAGALVVADINLAGHEPRVAIGELLRFIRYLADDDGIIIDETVARAEQATGFRNIALANYMKAFGNIHHAPELTLGVYFHQCAIAMSCR
;
A
#
# COMPACT_ATOMS: atom_id res chain seq x y z
N MET A 1 25.52 10.06 9.24
CA MET A 1 24.73 8.86 8.89
C MET A 1 25.42 7.95 7.90
N ARG A 2 26.07 8.40 6.79
CA ARG A 2 26.73 7.55 5.75
C ARG A 2 27.89 6.63 6.22
N ASP A 3 28.45 6.88 7.40
CA ASP A 3 29.52 6.04 7.98
C ASP A 3 29.03 5.09 9.09
N ALA A 4 27.72 5.03 9.34
CA ALA A 4 27.15 4.09 10.31
C ALA A 4 27.35 2.63 9.85
N SER A 5 27.83 1.79 10.76
CA SER A 5 28.13 0.36 10.54
C SER A 5 26.91 -0.56 10.68
N GLU A 6 25.85 -0.12 11.38
CA GLU A 6 24.59 -0.87 11.54
C GLU A 6 23.49 -0.20 10.73
N ARG A 7 23.08 -0.82 9.61
CA ARG A 7 22.12 -0.22 8.64
C ARG A 7 20.86 -1.03 8.36
N GLY A 8 20.72 -2.19 9.00
CA GLY A 8 19.75 -3.19 8.53
C GLY A 8 20.07 -3.64 7.11
N GLU A 9 19.10 -4.26 6.45
CA GLU A 9 19.23 -4.79 5.10
C GLU A 9 18.15 -4.22 4.19
N VAL A 10 18.53 -3.92 2.95
CA VAL A 10 17.57 -3.53 1.89
C VAL A 10 16.64 -4.71 1.62
N ALA A 11 15.36 -4.44 1.34
CA ALA A 11 14.38 -5.47 1.01
C ALA A 11 14.83 -6.35 -0.18
N GLN A 12 14.93 -7.67 0.05
CA GLN A 12 15.45 -8.63 -0.94
C GLN A 12 14.37 -9.44 -1.67
N TYR A 13 13.09 -9.30 -1.30
CA TYR A 13 12.04 -10.21 -1.77
C TYR A 13 11.61 -9.98 -3.22
N ILE A 14 11.94 -8.83 -3.82
CA ILE A 14 11.82 -8.56 -5.25
C ILE A 14 13.07 -7.86 -5.82
N PRO A 15 13.48 -8.17 -7.07
CA PRO A 15 14.71 -7.62 -7.65
C PRO A 15 14.80 -6.08 -7.71
N PRO A 16 13.72 -5.32 -8.01
CA PRO A 16 13.81 -3.86 -8.06
C PRO A 16 14.19 -3.24 -6.71
N LEU A 17 13.66 -3.76 -5.61
CA LEU A 17 14.01 -3.27 -4.27
C LEU A 17 15.41 -3.70 -3.85
N ALA A 18 15.81 -4.92 -4.18
CA ALA A 18 17.12 -5.47 -3.82
C ALA A 18 18.31 -4.70 -4.41
N ARG A 19 18.08 -3.90 -5.46
CA ARG A 19 19.10 -3.13 -6.19
C ARG A 19 19.26 -1.69 -5.69
N VAL A 20 18.44 -1.24 -4.75
CA VAL A 20 18.51 0.12 -4.18
C VAL A 20 19.83 0.29 -3.41
N ASP A 21 20.51 1.42 -3.60
CA ASP A 21 21.78 1.71 -2.90
C ASP A 21 21.50 1.93 -1.40
N PRO A 22 22.04 1.09 -0.48
CA PRO A 22 21.82 1.20 0.95
C PRO A 22 22.38 2.50 1.58
N ARG A 23 23.09 3.32 0.80
CA ARG A 23 23.61 4.63 1.22
C ARG A 23 22.67 5.79 0.91
N GLN A 24 21.60 5.57 0.14
CA GLN A 24 20.58 6.59 -0.11
C GLN A 24 19.90 6.97 1.20
N PHE A 25 19.75 8.28 1.41
CA PHE A 25 19.05 8.83 2.57
C PHE A 25 18.49 10.20 2.24
N GLY A 26 17.16 10.31 2.22
CA GLY A 26 16.42 11.55 2.02
C GLY A 26 15.53 11.86 3.22
N LEU A 27 15.33 13.16 3.48
CA LEU A 27 14.38 13.66 4.47
C LEU A 27 13.70 14.89 3.91
N CYS A 28 12.38 14.97 4.08
CA CYS A 28 11.60 16.19 3.85
C CYS A 28 10.66 16.41 5.03
N VAL A 29 10.52 17.68 5.44
CA VAL A 29 9.58 18.13 6.47
C VAL A 29 8.79 19.30 5.90
N VAL A 30 7.47 19.13 5.86
CA VAL A 30 6.52 20.20 5.52
C VAL A 30 5.77 20.60 6.78
N THR A 31 5.90 21.86 7.18
CA THR A 31 5.20 22.41 8.37
C THR A 31 3.76 22.79 8.04
N ALA A 32 2.93 22.97 9.07
CA ALA A 32 1.52 23.34 8.90
C ALA A 32 1.30 24.70 8.19
N ASP A 33 2.30 25.60 8.20
CA ASP A 33 2.30 26.85 7.46
C ASP A 33 2.92 26.74 6.05
N GLY A 34 3.20 25.52 5.58
CA GLY A 34 3.67 25.23 4.23
C GLY A 34 5.17 25.41 4.01
N ARG A 35 5.98 25.60 5.06
CA ARG A 35 7.44 25.68 4.92
C ARG A 35 8.00 24.28 4.68
N LEU A 36 8.89 24.20 3.69
CA LEU A 36 9.54 22.97 3.29
C LEU A 36 11.01 22.99 3.69
N HIS A 37 11.43 21.93 4.37
CA HIS A 37 12.82 21.68 4.73
C HIS A 37 13.21 20.30 4.22
N ALA A 38 14.17 20.24 3.30
CA ALA A 38 14.63 19.01 2.68
C ALA A 38 16.14 18.84 2.83
N ALA A 39 16.61 17.60 2.93
CA ALA A 39 18.02 17.26 2.99
C ALA A 39 18.29 15.87 2.40
N GLY A 40 19.52 15.67 1.90
CA GLY A 40 19.95 14.40 1.33
C GLY A 40 19.28 14.12 -0.02
N ASP A 41 19.00 12.85 -0.27
CA ASP A 41 18.42 12.34 -1.51
C ASP A 41 16.88 12.49 -1.53
N SER A 42 16.36 13.65 -1.07
CA SER A 42 14.93 13.86 -0.79
C SER A 42 14.01 13.87 -2.02
N GLU A 43 14.57 14.13 -3.20
CA GLU A 43 13.84 14.16 -4.48
C GLU A 43 13.93 12.81 -5.23
N GLU A 44 14.69 11.84 -4.73
CA GLU A 44 14.81 10.51 -5.35
C GLU A 44 13.50 9.74 -5.20
N PRO A 45 12.83 9.35 -6.31
CA PRO A 45 11.59 8.59 -6.22
C PRO A 45 11.82 7.15 -5.79
N PHE A 46 10.93 6.63 -4.94
CA PHE A 46 10.88 5.23 -4.55
C PHE A 46 9.43 4.74 -4.47
N SER A 47 9.24 3.43 -4.62
CA SER A 47 7.93 2.80 -4.41
C SER A 47 7.49 2.99 -2.95
N ILE A 48 6.33 3.62 -2.73
CA ILE A 48 5.83 3.95 -1.38
C ILE A 48 5.34 2.73 -0.60
N GLN A 49 5.19 1.58 -1.25
CA GLN A 49 4.92 0.30 -0.60
C GLN A 49 3.72 0.40 0.36
N SER A 50 3.85 -0.06 1.61
CA SER A 50 2.75 -0.03 2.58
C SER A 50 2.31 1.38 3.02
N VAL A 51 3.07 2.44 2.73
CA VAL A 51 2.61 3.83 2.96
C VAL A 51 1.36 4.12 2.13
N SER A 52 1.24 3.49 0.96
CA SER A 52 0.05 3.57 0.09
C SER A 52 -1.28 3.26 0.80
N LYS A 53 -1.26 2.44 1.87
CA LYS A 53 -2.45 2.05 2.63
C LYS A 53 -3.17 3.25 3.25
N VAL A 54 -2.43 4.29 3.64
CA VAL A 54 -3.01 5.53 4.18
C VAL A 54 -3.86 6.22 3.11
N PHE A 55 -3.32 6.42 1.91
CA PHE A 55 -4.05 7.06 0.81
C PHE A 55 -5.26 6.24 0.36
N ALA A 56 -5.08 4.93 0.22
CA ALA A 56 -6.15 4.02 -0.17
C ALA A 56 -7.29 3.99 0.85
N LEU A 57 -6.97 4.01 2.15
CA LEU A 57 -7.96 4.09 3.22
C LEU A 57 -8.71 5.42 3.18
N THR A 58 -8.01 6.55 3.06
CA THR A 58 -8.63 7.88 2.99
C THR A 58 -9.60 7.96 1.80
N GLN A 59 -9.20 7.46 0.63
CA GLN A 59 -10.08 7.41 -0.53
C GLN A 59 -11.31 6.53 -0.27
N ALA A 60 -11.12 5.34 0.30
CA ALA A 60 -12.22 4.41 0.57
C ALA A 60 -13.22 5.00 1.58
N LEU A 61 -12.73 5.68 2.62
CA LEU A 61 -13.57 6.41 3.58
C LEU A 61 -14.34 7.54 2.90
N GLY A 62 -13.74 8.26 1.97
CA GLY A 62 -14.44 9.27 1.17
C GLY A 62 -15.56 8.68 0.29
N LYS A 63 -15.39 7.45 -0.20
CA LYS A 63 -16.37 6.74 -1.05
C LYS A 63 -17.55 6.15 -0.26
N VAL A 64 -17.28 5.47 0.85
CA VAL A 64 -18.29 4.64 1.54
C VAL A 64 -18.51 4.99 3.02
N GLY A 65 -17.75 5.95 3.56
CA GLY A 65 -17.83 6.37 4.95
C GLY A 65 -17.63 5.22 5.95
N ASP A 66 -18.36 5.30 7.06
CA ASP A 66 -18.24 4.33 8.16
C ASP A 66 -18.67 2.90 7.79
N THR A 67 -19.34 2.71 6.65
CA THR A 67 -19.72 1.36 6.22
C THR A 67 -18.52 0.47 5.91
N LEU A 68 -17.34 1.07 5.66
CA LEU A 68 -16.05 0.38 5.54
C LEU A 68 -15.74 -0.47 6.77
N TRP A 69 -16.08 0.01 7.98
CA TRP A 69 -15.74 -0.65 9.25
C TRP A 69 -16.53 -1.94 9.51
N ARG A 70 -17.51 -2.26 8.65
CA ARG A 70 -18.17 -3.57 8.65
C ARG A 70 -17.30 -4.68 8.05
N ARG A 71 -16.28 -4.31 7.27
CA ARG A 71 -15.43 -5.23 6.49
C ARG A 71 -14.00 -5.32 7.01
N VAL A 72 -13.55 -4.30 7.76
CA VAL A 72 -12.23 -4.24 8.38
C VAL A 72 -12.35 -3.51 9.71
N GLY A 73 -11.64 -3.98 10.73
CA GLY A 73 -11.63 -3.37 12.06
C GLY A 73 -10.77 -2.10 12.16
N ARG A 74 -10.54 -1.65 13.38
CA ARG A 74 -9.72 -0.47 13.74
C ARG A 74 -8.65 -0.75 14.78
N GLU A 75 -8.54 -2.00 15.22
CA GLU A 75 -7.72 -2.38 16.37
C GLU A 75 -6.31 -2.80 15.95
N PRO A 76 -5.27 -2.56 16.77
CA PRO A 76 -3.95 -3.11 16.50
C PRO A 76 -4.01 -4.65 16.47
N SER A 77 -3.17 -5.27 15.63
CA SER A 77 -2.95 -6.71 15.65
C SER A 77 -1.86 -7.04 16.66
N GLY A 78 -2.19 -7.72 17.76
CA GLY A 78 -1.20 -8.24 18.72
C GLY A 78 -0.38 -9.43 18.20
N THR A 79 -0.59 -9.84 16.94
CA THR A 79 0.15 -10.91 16.26
C THR A 79 0.80 -10.34 14.98
N PRO A 80 1.77 -11.06 14.36
CA PRO A 80 2.42 -10.58 13.13
C PRO A 80 1.40 -10.19 12.07
N PHE A 81 1.69 -9.12 11.32
CA PHE A 81 0.80 -8.44 10.37
C PHE A 81 0.20 -9.32 9.24
N ASN A 82 0.55 -10.61 9.14
CA ASN A 82 -0.15 -11.53 8.25
C ASN A 82 -0.33 -12.95 8.84
N SER A 83 -0.78 -12.99 10.09
CA SER A 83 -1.29 -14.21 10.73
C SER A 83 -2.62 -14.66 10.08
N ILE A 84 -2.61 -15.78 9.37
CA ILE A 84 -3.83 -16.41 8.83
C ILE A 84 -4.72 -16.93 9.98
N VAL A 85 -4.12 -17.42 11.06
CA VAL A 85 -4.83 -17.93 12.25
C VAL A 85 -5.73 -16.86 12.86
N GLN A 86 -5.26 -15.61 12.90
CA GLN A 86 -6.09 -14.51 13.38
C GLN A 86 -7.26 -14.24 12.45
N LEU A 87 -7.00 -14.21 11.14
CA LEU A 87 -8.01 -13.97 10.12
C LEU A 87 -9.09 -15.06 10.10
N GLU A 88 -8.72 -16.31 10.38
CA GLU A 88 -9.65 -17.43 10.56
C GLU A 88 -10.60 -17.22 11.74
N ARG A 89 -10.03 -16.86 12.91
CA ARG A 89 -10.81 -16.59 14.13
C ARG A 89 -11.79 -15.42 13.95
N GLU A 90 -11.41 -14.45 13.13
CA GLU A 90 -12.20 -13.26 12.83
C GLU A 90 -13.06 -13.43 11.58
N GLN A 91 -13.25 -14.67 11.11
CA GLN A 91 -14.14 -15.03 10.00
C GLN A 91 -13.87 -14.19 8.74
N GLY A 92 -12.59 -13.98 8.41
CA GLY A 92 -12.19 -13.22 7.23
C GLY A 92 -12.25 -11.69 7.39
N ILE A 93 -12.56 -11.16 8.57
CA ILE A 93 -12.54 -9.71 8.86
C ILE A 93 -11.17 -9.33 9.43
N PRO A 94 -10.35 -8.53 8.72
CA PRO A 94 -9.03 -8.13 9.22
C PRO A 94 -9.15 -7.09 10.34
N ARG A 95 -8.18 -7.08 11.27
CA ARG A 95 -8.15 -6.16 12.43
C ARG A 95 -8.15 -4.67 12.11
N ASN A 96 -7.43 -4.28 11.06
CA ASN A 96 -7.20 -2.89 10.69
C ASN A 96 -6.76 -2.80 9.22
N PRO A 97 -6.91 -1.63 8.58
CA PRO A 97 -6.54 -1.44 7.17
C PRO A 97 -5.02 -1.43 6.90
N PHE A 98 -4.18 -1.42 7.93
CA PHE A 98 -2.72 -1.29 7.78
C PHE A 98 -1.99 -2.65 7.70
N VAL A 99 -2.64 -3.74 8.10
CA VAL A 99 -2.19 -5.10 7.75
C VAL A 99 -2.56 -5.47 6.31
N ASN A 100 -1.84 -6.40 5.68
CA ASN A 100 -2.05 -6.73 4.27
C ASN A 100 -3.48 -7.20 3.96
N ALA A 101 -4.06 -8.03 4.84
CA ALA A 101 -5.45 -8.48 4.69
C ALA A 101 -6.43 -7.29 4.69
N GLY A 102 -6.25 -6.32 5.59
CA GLY A 102 -7.09 -5.13 5.65
C GLY A 102 -6.92 -4.23 4.43
N ALA A 103 -5.69 -4.06 3.96
CA ALA A 103 -5.41 -3.29 2.75
C ALA A 103 -6.02 -3.92 1.49
N LEU A 104 -6.07 -5.25 1.41
CA LEU A 104 -6.77 -5.97 0.32
C LEU A 104 -8.28 -5.73 0.36
N VAL A 105 -8.90 -5.70 1.55
CA VAL A 105 -10.32 -5.32 1.71
C VAL A 105 -10.55 -3.88 1.27
N VAL A 106 -9.66 -2.96 1.64
CA VAL A 106 -9.71 -1.55 1.20
C VAL A 106 -9.54 -1.44 -0.32
N ALA A 107 -8.65 -2.23 -0.92
CA ALA A 107 -8.48 -2.30 -2.37
C ALA A 107 -9.75 -2.81 -3.07
N ASP A 108 -10.42 -3.84 -2.53
CA ASP A 108 -11.70 -4.33 -3.05
C ASP A 108 -12.82 -3.29 -2.93
N ILE A 109 -12.85 -2.50 -1.85
CA ILE A 109 -13.79 -1.37 -1.71
C ILE A 109 -13.51 -0.30 -2.77
N ASN A 110 -12.24 0.08 -2.94
CA ASN A 110 -11.83 1.08 -3.92
C ASN A 110 -12.07 0.65 -5.37
N LEU A 111 -12.03 -0.67 -5.64
CA LEU A 111 -12.34 -1.26 -6.93
C LEU A 111 -13.77 -0.93 -7.37
N ALA A 112 -14.73 -0.95 -6.44
CA ALA A 112 -16.11 -0.50 -6.65
C ALA A 112 -16.80 -1.06 -7.93
N GLY A 113 -16.46 -2.27 -8.37
CA GLY A 113 -16.99 -2.90 -9.58
C GLY A 113 -16.34 -2.48 -10.89
N HIS A 114 -15.33 -1.61 -10.85
CA HIS A 114 -14.56 -1.21 -12.02
C HIS A 114 -13.42 -2.18 -12.34
N GLU A 115 -12.75 -1.96 -13.48
CA GLU A 115 -11.48 -2.61 -13.78
C GLU A 115 -10.34 -2.02 -12.94
N PRO A 116 -9.30 -2.81 -12.58
CA PRO A 116 -8.19 -2.35 -11.73
C PRO A 116 -7.54 -1.06 -12.21
N ARG A 117 -7.38 -0.90 -13.54
CA ARG A 117 -6.80 0.31 -14.16
C ARG A 117 -7.58 1.58 -13.83
N VAL A 118 -8.91 1.49 -13.74
CA VAL A 118 -9.78 2.63 -13.42
C VAL A 118 -9.61 3.02 -11.96
N ALA A 119 -9.75 2.04 -11.05
CA ALA A 119 -9.61 2.26 -9.61
C ALA A 119 -8.23 2.81 -9.22
N ILE A 120 -7.18 2.32 -9.89
CA ILE A 120 -5.82 2.81 -9.69
C ILE A 120 -5.60 4.20 -10.27
N GLY A 121 -6.20 4.50 -11.43
CA GLY A 121 -6.17 5.86 -11.97
C GLY A 121 -6.85 6.89 -11.06
N GLU A 122 -7.92 6.50 -10.36
CA GLU A 122 -8.55 7.35 -9.32
C GLU A 122 -7.62 7.59 -8.14
N LEU A 123 -7.00 6.53 -7.61
CA LEU A 123 -6.06 6.65 -6.50
C LEU A 123 -4.84 7.50 -6.86
N LEU A 124 -4.30 7.31 -8.06
CA LEU A 124 -3.17 8.10 -8.54
C LEU A 124 -3.54 9.58 -8.65
N ARG A 125 -4.71 9.91 -9.23
CA ARG A 125 -5.20 11.30 -9.28
C ARG A 125 -5.40 11.89 -7.89
N PHE A 126 -5.94 11.10 -6.96
CA PHE A 126 -6.12 11.54 -5.57
C PHE A 126 -4.78 11.87 -4.90
N ILE A 127 -3.77 11.01 -5.05
CA ILE A 127 -2.44 11.23 -4.48
C ILE A 127 -1.76 12.45 -5.12
N ARG A 128 -1.82 12.59 -6.45
CA ARG A 128 -1.27 13.77 -7.16
C ARG A 128 -1.89 15.06 -6.69
N TYR A 129 -3.22 15.07 -6.47
CA TYR A 129 -3.92 16.23 -5.91
C TYR A 129 -3.45 16.57 -4.49
N LEU A 130 -3.26 15.56 -3.63
CA LEU A 130 -2.78 15.79 -2.27
C LEU A 130 -1.32 16.27 -2.21
N ALA A 131 -0.48 15.78 -3.12
CA ALA A 131 0.94 16.11 -3.19
C ALA A 131 1.24 17.36 -4.03
N ASP A 132 0.26 17.88 -4.78
CA ASP A 132 0.46 18.93 -5.80
C ASP A 132 1.57 18.58 -6.81
N ASP A 133 1.59 17.32 -7.25
CA ASP A 133 2.62 16.78 -8.14
C ASP A 133 2.03 15.80 -9.17
N ASP A 134 1.94 16.23 -10.43
CA ASP A 134 1.50 15.40 -11.57
C ASP A 134 2.55 14.38 -12.05
N GLY A 135 3.79 14.49 -11.56
CA GLY A 135 4.92 13.60 -11.87
C GLY A 135 4.86 12.25 -11.16
N ILE A 136 4.02 12.09 -10.14
CA ILE A 136 3.84 10.80 -9.44
C ILE A 136 3.30 9.76 -10.40
N ILE A 137 4.00 8.63 -10.53
CA ILE A 137 3.64 7.53 -11.44
C ILE A 137 3.59 6.20 -10.70
N ILE A 138 3.17 5.14 -11.40
CA ILE A 138 3.30 3.77 -10.94
C ILE A 138 4.58 3.20 -11.53
N ASP A 139 5.45 2.66 -10.69
CA ASP A 139 6.60 1.88 -11.14
C ASP A 139 6.11 0.50 -11.62
N GLU A 140 5.91 0.39 -12.91
CA GLU A 140 5.49 -0.84 -13.60
C GLU A 140 6.45 -2.02 -13.37
N THR A 141 7.73 -1.76 -13.10
CA THR A 141 8.71 -2.82 -12.82
C THR A 141 8.48 -3.38 -11.42
N VAL A 142 8.25 -2.52 -10.43
CA VAL A 142 7.87 -2.93 -9.07
C VAL A 142 6.52 -3.64 -9.08
N ALA A 143 5.50 -3.07 -9.75
CA ALA A 143 4.16 -3.66 -9.80
C ALA A 143 4.18 -5.11 -10.35
N ARG A 144 4.89 -5.33 -11.47
CA ARG A 144 5.06 -6.67 -12.05
C ARG A 144 5.82 -7.62 -11.12
N ALA A 145 6.87 -7.14 -10.46
CA ALA A 145 7.65 -7.97 -9.54
C ALA A 145 6.82 -8.38 -8.32
N GLU A 146 6.09 -7.44 -7.70
CA GLU A 146 5.15 -7.70 -6.60
C GLU A 146 4.09 -8.73 -6.99
N GLN A 147 3.51 -8.60 -8.19
CA GLN A 147 2.51 -9.53 -8.69
C GLN A 147 3.09 -10.94 -8.88
N ALA A 148 4.32 -11.06 -9.36
CA ALA A 148 4.99 -12.34 -9.59
C ALA A 148 5.35 -13.09 -8.31
N THR A 149 5.61 -12.38 -7.20
CA THR A 149 6.01 -12.97 -5.91
C THR A 149 4.95 -12.87 -4.81
N GLY A 150 3.79 -12.29 -5.12
CA GLY A 150 2.74 -11.94 -4.17
C GLY A 150 1.91 -13.09 -3.61
N PHE A 151 2.44 -14.32 -3.57
CA PHE A 151 1.74 -15.56 -3.19
C PHE A 151 0.96 -15.44 -1.87
N ARG A 152 1.52 -14.75 -0.88
CA ARG A 152 0.88 -14.54 0.41
C ARG A 152 -0.39 -13.68 0.29
N ASN A 153 -0.32 -12.61 -0.50
CA ASN A 153 -1.49 -11.75 -0.73
C ASN A 153 -2.54 -12.49 -1.57
N ILE A 154 -2.12 -13.31 -2.52
CA ILE A 154 -3.01 -14.21 -3.28
C ILE A 154 -3.76 -15.15 -2.33
N ALA A 155 -3.06 -15.78 -1.39
CA ALA A 155 -3.67 -16.64 -0.39
C ALA A 155 -4.66 -15.87 0.51
N LEU A 156 -4.28 -14.70 1.02
CA LEU A 156 -5.14 -13.86 1.85
C LEU A 156 -6.41 -13.41 1.13
N ALA A 157 -6.30 -12.95 -0.13
CA ALA A 157 -7.44 -12.50 -0.92
C ALA A 157 -8.44 -13.65 -1.16
N ASN A 158 -7.95 -14.84 -1.54
CA ASN A 158 -8.79 -16.02 -1.72
C ASN A 158 -9.41 -16.50 -0.39
N TYR A 159 -8.65 -16.43 0.71
CA TYR A 159 -9.15 -16.82 2.02
C TYR A 159 -10.30 -15.91 2.48
N MET A 160 -10.14 -14.59 2.37
CA MET A 160 -11.22 -13.64 2.67
C MET A 160 -12.40 -13.75 1.69
N LYS A 161 -12.14 -14.12 0.42
CA LYS A 161 -13.21 -14.44 -0.55
C LYS A 161 -14.07 -15.61 -0.10
N ALA A 162 -13.45 -16.66 0.45
CA ALA A 162 -14.17 -17.82 0.98
C ALA A 162 -15.07 -17.47 2.18
N PHE A 163 -14.69 -16.47 2.98
CA PHE A 163 -15.53 -15.91 4.04
C PHE A 163 -16.52 -14.83 3.58
N GLY A 164 -16.55 -14.51 2.28
CA GLY A 164 -17.45 -13.51 1.71
C GLY A 164 -17.05 -12.06 1.96
N ASN A 165 -15.84 -11.78 2.46
CA ASN A 165 -15.38 -10.41 2.74
C ASN A 165 -14.57 -9.79 1.59
N ILE A 166 -14.26 -10.52 0.53
CA ILE A 166 -13.82 -9.96 -0.77
C ILE A 166 -14.96 -10.14 -1.76
N HIS A 167 -15.46 -9.04 -2.34
CA HIS A 167 -16.69 -9.08 -3.12
C HIS A 167 -16.42 -9.27 -4.61
N HIS A 168 -15.31 -8.74 -5.11
CA HIS A 168 -14.90 -8.91 -6.52
C HIS A 168 -14.07 -10.18 -6.71
N ALA A 169 -13.65 -10.45 -7.96
CA ALA A 169 -12.68 -11.49 -8.24
C ALA A 169 -11.34 -11.14 -7.54
N PRO A 170 -10.71 -12.08 -6.80
CA PRO A 170 -9.46 -11.82 -6.09
C PRO A 170 -8.37 -11.21 -6.98
N GLU A 171 -8.27 -11.64 -8.23
CA GLU A 171 -7.29 -11.17 -9.21
C GLU A 171 -7.42 -9.67 -9.48
N LEU A 172 -8.66 -9.15 -9.55
CA LEU A 172 -8.90 -7.72 -9.76
C LEU A 172 -8.50 -6.91 -8.52
N THR A 173 -8.85 -7.40 -7.33
CA THR A 173 -8.46 -6.78 -6.06
C THR A 173 -6.94 -6.73 -5.91
N LEU A 174 -6.27 -7.83 -6.22
CA LEU A 174 -4.81 -7.94 -6.20
C LEU A 174 -4.17 -7.01 -7.23
N GLY A 175 -4.76 -6.88 -8.41
CA GLY A 175 -4.36 -5.92 -9.43
C GLY A 175 -4.32 -4.50 -8.88
N VAL A 176 -5.36 -4.06 -8.17
CA VAL A 176 -5.34 -2.76 -7.48
C VAL A 176 -4.23 -2.71 -6.44
N TYR A 177 -4.18 -3.69 -5.53
CA TYR A 177 -3.24 -3.68 -4.41
C TYR A 177 -1.76 -3.61 -4.84
N PHE A 178 -1.34 -4.39 -5.83
CA PHE A 178 0.06 -4.40 -6.29
C PHE A 178 0.46 -3.09 -6.97
N HIS A 179 -0.40 -2.52 -7.83
CA HIS A 179 -0.11 -1.24 -8.48
C HIS A 179 -0.14 -0.08 -7.49
N GLN A 180 -1.02 -0.15 -6.48
CA GLN A 180 -1.05 0.80 -5.38
C GLN A 180 0.29 0.83 -4.61
N CYS A 181 0.85 -0.33 -4.27
CA CYS A 181 2.15 -0.41 -3.58
C CYS A 181 3.30 0.14 -4.45
N ALA A 182 3.19 0.00 -5.77
CA ALA A 182 4.19 0.41 -6.73
C ALA A 182 4.15 1.91 -7.10
N ILE A 183 3.25 2.71 -6.51
CA ILE A 183 3.25 4.17 -6.71
C ILE A 183 4.62 4.74 -6.27
N ALA A 184 5.27 5.48 -7.15
CA ALA A 184 6.59 6.06 -6.94
C ALA A 184 6.45 7.53 -6.54
N MET A 185 6.97 7.87 -5.36
CA MET A 185 7.01 9.23 -4.81
C MET A 185 8.40 9.50 -4.22
N SER A 186 8.74 10.76 -4.04
CA SER A 186 9.95 11.15 -3.31
C SER A 186 9.65 11.40 -1.83
N CYS A 187 10.64 11.86 -1.05
CA CYS A 187 10.36 12.34 0.30
C CYS A 187 9.53 13.62 0.30
N ARG A 188 9.63 14.43 -0.76
CA ARG A 188 8.90 15.68 -0.94
C ARG A 188 7.45 15.44 -1.37
#